data_AF-D8WUH2-F1
#
_entry.id   AF-D8WUH2-F1
#
_cell.length_a   1.000
_cell.length_b   1.000
_cell.length_c   1.000
_cell.angle_alpha   90.00
_cell.angle_beta   90.00
_cell.angle_gamma   90.00
#
_symmetry.space_group_name_H-M   'P 1'
#
loop_
_entity.id
_entity.type
_entity.pdbx_description
1 polymer ?
#
loop_
_entity_poly.entity_id
_entity_poly.type
_entity_poly.pdbx_seq_one_letter_code
_entity_poly.pdbx_strand_id
1 'polypeptide(L)'
;MALLFAIESYCVRMLPIHFGIHLAINIIFSIIVSVNIGKISIKDAISYNMLMIIILCISEFVSIFVLIKVFKINRSLLSLTPINKVINFIPYFILFAFNVFLINKFMDRRKQCNNI
;
A
#
# COMPACT_ATOMS: atom_id res chain seq x y z
N MET A 1 -9.36 12.01 1.93
CA MET A 1 -9.43 10.69 1.25
C MET A 1 -8.45 9.67 1.77
N ALA A 2 -7.14 9.96 1.86
CA ALA A 2 -6.15 8.98 2.33
C ALA A 2 -6.51 8.35 3.71
N LEU A 3 -6.99 9.17 4.67
CA LEU A 3 -7.36 8.69 6.00
C LEU A 3 -8.60 7.77 5.99
N LEU A 4 -9.57 8.04 5.09
CA LEU A 4 -10.74 7.19 4.88
C LEU A 4 -10.34 5.82 4.32
N PHE A 5 -9.50 5.79 3.28
CA PHE A 5 -8.95 4.54 2.73
C PHE A 5 -8.11 3.75 3.75
N ALA A 6 -7.38 4.44 4.63
CA ALA A 6 -6.61 3.79 5.67
C ALA A 6 -7.51 3.07 6.69
N ILE A 7 -8.58 3.73 7.14
CA ILE A 7 -9.55 3.15 8.08
C ILE A 7 -10.29 1.97 7.42
N GLU A 8 -10.78 2.16 6.19
CA GLU A 8 -11.39 1.11 5.37
C GLU A 8 -10.49 -0.13 5.27
N SER A 9 -9.26 0.06 4.81
CA SER A 9 -8.32 -1.03 4.57
C SER A 9 -7.95 -1.74 5.87
N TYR A 10 -7.82 -1.01 6.98
CA TYR A 10 -7.60 -1.59 8.30
C TYR A 10 -8.79 -2.47 8.73
N CYS A 11 -10.02 -1.98 8.59
CA CYS A 11 -11.23 -2.75 8.88
C CYS A 11 -11.27 -4.03 8.04
N VAL A 12 -11.05 -3.94 6.72
CA VAL A 12 -11.07 -5.11 5.82
C VAL A 12 -10.03 -6.15 6.23
N ARG A 13 -8.82 -5.73 6.64
CA ARG A 13 -7.73 -6.63 7.06
C ARG A 13 -7.94 -7.28 8.42
N MET A 14 -8.83 -6.75 9.25
CA MET A 14 -9.12 -7.31 10.57
C MET A 14 -10.06 -8.52 10.51
N LEU A 15 -10.74 -8.74 9.37
CA LEU A 15 -11.54 -9.95 9.17
C LEU A 15 -10.60 -11.19 9.07
N PRO A 16 -10.96 -12.35 9.64
CA PRO A 16 -10.15 -13.56 9.57
C PRO A 16 -10.37 -14.30 8.24
N ILE A 17 -9.96 -13.72 7.11
CA ILE A 17 -10.20 -14.27 5.77
C ILE A 17 -8.85 -14.51 5.05
N HIS A 18 -8.87 -15.30 3.98
CA HIS A 18 -7.72 -15.42 3.09
C HIS A 18 -7.33 -14.08 2.46
N PHE A 19 -6.03 -13.87 2.32
CA PHE A 19 -5.43 -12.64 1.78
C PHE A 19 -6.02 -12.17 0.44
N GLY A 20 -6.24 -13.09 -0.51
CA GLY A 20 -6.82 -12.75 -1.81
C GLY A 20 -8.24 -12.16 -1.73
N ILE A 21 -9.02 -12.59 -0.74
CA ILE A 21 -10.39 -12.10 -0.53
C ILE A 21 -10.34 -10.70 0.09
N HIS A 22 -9.40 -10.44 1.01
CA HIS A 22 -9.16 -9.08 1.52
C HIS A 22 -8.87 -8.10 0.39
N LEU A 23 -8.04 -8.49 -0.58
CA LEU A 23 -7.71 -7.65 -1.73
C LEU A 23 -8.97 -7.30 -2.55
N ALA A 24 -9.79 -8.31 -2.86
CA ALA A 24 -11.02 -8.13 -3.63
C ALA A 24 -12.04 -7.24 -2.90
N ILE A 25 -12.25 -7.46 -1.61
CA ILE A 25 -13.14 -6.64 -0.78
C ILE A 25 -12.64 -5.19 -0.74
N ASN A 26 -11.33 -4.99 -0.56
CA ASN A 26 -10.73 -3.66 -0.51
C ASN A 26 -10.93 -2.90 -1.83
N ILE A 27 -10.86 -3.57 -3.00
CA ILE A 27 -11.19 -2.95 -4.30
C ILE A 27 -12.61 -2.39 -4.30
N ILE A 28 -13.57 -3.22 -3.90
CA ILE A 28 -14.98 -2.91 -3.99
C ILE A 28 -15.31 -1.72 -3.09
N PHE A 29 -14.86 -1.77 -1.82
CA PHE A 29 -15.05 -0.67 -0.89
C PHE A 29 -14.36 0.60 -1.35
N SER A 30 -13.12 0.51 -1.85
CA SER A 30 -12.38 1.68 -2.33
C SER A 30 -13.07 2.36 -3.50
N ILE A 31 -13.71 1.61 -4.41
CA ILE A 31 -14.48 2.19 -5.53
C ILE A 31 -15.73 2.90 -5.02
N ILE A 32 -16.46 2.27 -4.10
CA ILE A 32 -17.68 2.85 -3.50
C ILE A 32 -17.35 4.17 -2.79
N VAL A 33 -16.27 4.21 -2.01
CA VAL A 33 -15.81 5.40 -1.29
C VAL A 33 -15.36 6.50 -2.26
N SER A 34 -14.59 6.15 -3.29
CA SER A 34 -14.15 7.09 -4.34
C SER A 34 -15.31 7.75 -5.08
N VAL A 35 -16.36 6.99 -5.42
CA VAL A 35 -17.50 7.50 -6.18
C VAL A 35 -18.43 8.32 -5.28
N ASN A 36 -18.81 7.78 -4.11
CA ASN A 36 -19.80 8.43 -3.25
C ASN A 36 -19.25 9.65 -2.52
N ILE A 37 -18.06 9.53 -1.92
CA ILE A 37 -17.47 10.62 -1.13
C ILE A 37 -16.58 11.49 -2.01
N GLY A 38 -15.82 10.87 -2.91
CA GLY A 38 -14.88 11.57 -3.79
C GLY A 38 -15.53 12.24 -4.99
N LYS A 39 -16.78 11.89 -5.31
CA LYS A 39 -17.51 12.37 -6.50
C LYS A 39 -16.70 12.18 -7.79
N ILE A 40 -15.83 11.17 -7.81
CA ILE A 40 -15.03 10.80 -8.98
C ILE A 40 -15.93 9.99 -9.91
N SER A 41 -15.77 10.17 -11.22
CA SER A 41 -16.49 9.34 -12.21
C SER A 41 -16.18 7.86 -11.98
N ILE A 42 -17.17 6.98 -12.18
CA ILE A 42 -16.99 5.53 -11.94
C ILE A 42 -15.80 4.98 -12.74
N LYS A 43 -15.66 5.43 -14.00
CA LYS A 43 -14.57 5.01 -14.88
C LYS A 43 -13.20 5.38 -14.31
N ASP A 44 -13.04 6.63 -13.88
CA ASP A 44 -11.76 7.11 -13.35
C ASP A 44 -11.46 6.49 -11.97
N ALA A 45 -12.49 6.32 -11.13
CA ALA A 45 -12.38 5.67 -9.84
C ALA A 45 -11.86 4.23 -9.95
N ILE A 46 -12.35 3.47 -10.94
CA ILE A 46 -11.86 2.11 -11.22
C ILE A 46 -10.39 2.16 -11.65
N SER A 47 -10.03 3.01 -12.61
CA SER A 47 -8.65 3.11 -13.10
C SER A 47 -7.65 3.49 -12.00
N TYR A 48 -7.96 4.48 -11.17
CA TYR A 48 -7.08 4.89 -10.08
C TYR A 48 -6.96 3.83 -8.99
N ASN A 49 -8.07 3.18 -8.60
CA ASN A 49 -8.03 2.12 -7.58
C ASN A 49 -7.26 0.89 -8.05
N MET A 50 -7.37 0.52 -9.34
CA MET A 50 -6.57 -0.57 -9.90
C MET A 50 -5.07 -0.26 -9.84
N LEU A 51 -4.68 0.97 -10.19
CA LEU A 51 -3.29 1.42 -10.11
C LEU A 51 -2.77 1.38 -8.66
N MET A 52 -3.57 1.87 -7.71
CA MET A 52 -3.26 1.84 -6.27
C MET A 52 -3.01 0.41 -5.78
N ILE A 53 -3.81 -0.56 -6.24
CA ILE A 53 -3.66 -1.95 -5.79
C ILE A 53 -2.49 -2.66 -6.42
N ILE A 54 -2.17 -2.38 -7.68
CA ILE A 54 -0.94 -2.89 -8.29
C ILE A 54 0.27 -2.42 -7.47
N ILE A 55 0.31 -1.14 -7.10
CA ILE A 55 1.37 -0.57 -6.26
C ILE A 55 1.39 -1.25 -4.89
N LEU A 56 0.23 -1.47 -4.26
CA LEU A 56 0.12 -2.16 -2.98
C LEU A 56 0.66 -3.60 -3.04
N CYS A 57 0.25 -4.38 -4.05
CA CYS A 57 0.72 -5.76 -4.25
C CYS A 57 2.24 -5.81 -4.47
N ILE A 58 2.79 -4.90 -5.28
CA ILE A 58 4.24 -4.80 -5.49
C ILE A 58 4.92 -4.46 -4.17
N SER A 59 4.40 -3.49 -3.41
CA SER A 59 4.97 -3.08 -2.12
C SER A 59 4.98 -4.22 -1.11
N GLU A 60 3.90 -4.98 -1.01
CA GLU A 60 3.84 -6.14 -0.11
C GLU A 60 4.78 -7.26 -0.56
N PHE A 61 4.85 -7.52 -1.87
CA PHE A 61 5.79 -8.50 -2.42
C PHE A 61 7.24 -8.12 -2.12
N VAL A 62 7.62 -6.86 -2.36
CA VAL A 62 8.98 -6.38 -2.05
C VAL A 62 9.23 -6.45 -0.54
N SER A 63 8.24 -6.13 0.29
CA SER A 63 8.38 -6.22 1.75
C SER A 63 8.64 -7.65 2.23
N ILE A 64 7.88 -8.64 1.73
CA ILE A 64 8.08 -10.05 2.03
C ILE A 64 9.44 -10.54 1.48
N PHE A 65 9.79 -10.13 0.26
CA PHE A 65 11.05 -10.49 -0.37
C PHE A 65 12.25 -9.99 0.44
N VAL A 66 12.24 -8.73 0.87
CA VAL A 66 13.28 -8.14 1.73
C VAL A 66 13.33 -8.87 3.07
N LEU A 67 12.18 -9.18 3.67
CA LEU A 67 12.12 -9.90 4.94
C LEU A 67 12.77 -11.30 4.86
N ILE A 68 12.48 -12.04 3.80
CA ILE A 68 12.99 -13.41 3.63
C ILE A 68 14.47 -13.39 3.20
N LYS A 69 14.86 -12.54 2.25
CA LYS A 69 16.21 -12.55 1.67
C LYS A 69 17.24 -11.78 2.48
N VAL A 70 16.87 -10.61 3.02
CA VAL A 70 17.81 -9.75 3.76
C VAL A 70 17.85 -10.14 5.22
N PHE A 71 16.68 -10.31 5.85
CA PHE A 71 16.60 -10.61 7.28
C PHE A 71 16.61 -12.12 7.60
N LYS A 72 16.52 -12.99 6.60
CA LYS A 72 16.51 -14.47 6.75
C LYS A 72 15.45 -14.97 7.73
N ILE A 73 14.36 -14.23 7.92
CA ILE A 73 13.27 -14.60 8.83
C ILE A 73 12.38 -15.59 8.09
N ASN A 74 12.64 -16.88 8.28
CA ASN A 74 11.87 -17.98 7.70
C ASN A 74 10.71 -18.45 8.61
N ARG A 75 10.47 -17.77 9.75
CA ARG A 75 9.43 -18.18 10.69
C ARG A 75 8.08 -17.61 10.30
N SER A 76 7.05 -18.44 10.42
CA SER A 76 5.65 -18.07 10.26
C SER A 76 5.36 -16.78 11.03
N LEU A 77 4.79 -15.80 10.32
CA LEU A 77 4.49 -14.45 10.83
C LEU A 77 3.66 -14.47 12.14
N LEU A 78 2.97 -15.58 12.37
CA LEU A 78 2.13 -15.88 13.54
C LEU A 78 2.92 -16.14 14.85
N SER A 79 4.22 -16.47 14.78
CA SER A 79 5.01 -16.90 15.96
C SER A 79 5.98 -15.84 16.50
N LEU A 80 5.93 -14.62 15.98
CA LEU A 80 6.87 -13.56 16.35
C LEU A 80 6.40 -12.79 17.58
N THR A 81 7.25 -12.75 18.61
CA THR A 81 7.10 -11.88 19.78
C THR A 81 7.03 -10.40 19.34
N PRO A 82 6.36 -9.52 20.10
CA PRO A 82 6.11 -8.12 19.72
C PRO A 82 7.38 -7.33 19.31
N ILE A 83 8.54 -7.64 19.90
CA ILE A 83 9.83 -7.05 19.52
C ILE A 83 10.23 -7.36 18.07
N ASN A 84 10.00 -8.59 17.62
CA ASN A 84 10.36 -8.97 16.26
C ASN A 84 9.39 -8.38 15.23
N LYS A 85 8.15 -8.03 15.62
CA LYS A 85 7.24 -7.24 14.76
C LYS A 85 7.76 -5.83 14.50
N VAL A 86 8.39 -5.19 15.50
CA VAL A 86 8.96 -3.84 15.36
C VAL A 86 10.20 -3.86 14.45
N ILE A 87 11.06 -4.86 14.58
CA ILE A 87 12.20 -5.04 13.67
C ILE A 87 11.72 -5.26 12.23
N ASN A 88 10.62 -5.99 12.04
CA ASN A 88 9.99 -6.17 10.74
C ASN A 88 9.32 -4.91 10.18
N PHE A 89 9.18 -3.84 10.97
CA PHE A 89 8.68 -2.54 10.51
C PHE A 89 9.78 -1.71 9.82
N ILE A 90 11.06 -2.02 10.06
CA ILE A 90 12.21 -1.34 9.47
C ILE A 90 12.23 -1.46 7.93
N PRO A 91 11.99 -2.64 7.32
CA PRO A 91 11.82 -2.76 5.86
C PRO A 91 10.72 -1.84 5.30
N TYR A 92 9.58 -1.75 5.98
CA TYR A 92 8.48 -0.90 5.57
C TYR A 92 8.86 0.59 5.60
N PHE A 93 9.59 1.01 6.64
CA PHE A 93 10.07 2.39 6.77
C PHE A 93 11.07 2.76 5.66
N ILE A 94 11.95 1.84 5.28
CA ILE A 94 12.92 2.04 4.19
C ILE A 94 12.18 2.18 2.85
N LEU A 95 11.20 1.32 2.57
CA LEU A 95 10.37 1.42 1.36
C LEU A 95 9.58 2.74 1.32
N PHE A 96 9.04 3.16 2.45
CA PHE A 96 8.34 4.44 2.55
C PHE A 96 9.27 5.62 2.24
N ALA A 97 10.45 5.67 2.87
CA ALA A 97 11.46 6.70 2.61
C ALA A 97 11.90 6.71 1.14
N PHE A 98 12.07 5.54 0.53
CA PHE A 98 12.42 5.40 -0.88
C PHE A 98 11.32 5.93 -1.81
N ASN A 99 10.05 5.62 -1.54
CA ASN A 99 8.92 6.15 -2.32
C ASN A 99 8.82 7.68 -2.22
N VAL A 100 8.95 8.23 -1.01
CA VAL A 100 8.96 9.69 -0.80
C VAL A 100 10.11 10.35 -1.58
N PHE A 101 11.30 9.76 -1.54
CA PHE A 101 12.45 10.27 -2.29
C PHE A 101 12.22 10.25 -3.80
N LEU A 102 11.67 9.15 -4.34
CA LEU A 102 11.33 9.06 -5.76
C LEU A 102 10.31 10.11 -6.17
N ILE A 103 9.21 10.26 -5.42
CA ILE A 103 8.17 11.26 -5.72
C ILE A 103 8.78 12.66 -5.75
N ASN A 104 9.59 13.02 -4.76
CA ASN A 104 10.19 14.35 -4.70
C ASN A 104 11.11 14.60 -5.90
N LYS A 105 11.94 13.61 -6.24
CA LYS A 105 12.85 13.66 -7.40
C LYS A 105 12.10 13.78 -8.74
N PHE A 106 10.99 13.07 -8.92
CA PHE A 106 10.17 13.17 -10.14
C PHE A 106 9.36 14.48 -10.19
N MET A 107 8.95 15.02 -9.03
CA MET A 107 8.23 16.28 -8.95
C MET A 107 9.14 17.49 -9.28
N ASP A 108 10.40 17.46 -8.85
CA ASP A 108 11.40 18.48 -9.20
C ASP A 108 11.69 18.51 -10.71
N ARG A 109 11.74 17.33 -11.36
CA ARG A 109 11.88 17.24 -12.82
C ARG A 109 10.72 17.91 -13.57
N ARG A 110 9.49 17.83 -13.05
CA ARG A 110 8.32 18.50 -13.65
C ARG A 110 8.34 20.02 -13.50
N LYS A 111 8.91 20.56 -12.41
CA LYS A 111 9.06 22.01 -12.24
C LYS A 111 10.12 22.62 -13.17
N GLN A 112 11.13 21.85 -13.57
CA GLN A 112 12.13 22.27 -14.56
C GLN A 112 11.55 22.34 -15.98
N CYS A 113 10.66 21.43 -16.39
CA CYS A 113 10.06 21.49 -17.73
C CYS A 113 8.93 22.53 -17.88
N ASN A 114 8.34 23.01 -16.78
CA ASN A 114 7.30 24.06 -16.82
C ASN A 114 7.86 25.50 -16.83
N ASN A 115 9.19 25.67 -16.75
CA ASN A 115 9.88 26.97 -16.78
C ASN A 115 10.75 27.16 -18.04
N ILE A 116 10.47 26.40 -19.11
CA ILE A 116 11.06 26.57 -20.43
C ILE A 116 9.96 27.00 -21.39
#